data_AF-A0A7R8WUT1-F1
#
_entry.id   AF-A0A7R8WUT1-F1
#
_cell.length_a   1.000
_cell.length_b   1.000
_cell.length_c   1.000
_cell.angle_alpha   90.00
_cell.angle_beta   90.00
_cell.angle_gamma   90.00
#
_symmetry.space_group_name_H-M   'P 1'
#
loop_
_entity.id
_entity.type
_entity.pdbx_description
1 polymer ?
#
loop_
_entity_poly.entity_id
_entity_poly.type
_entity_poly.pdbx_seq_one_letter_code
_entity_poly.pdbx_strand_id
1 'polypeptide(L)'
;MDDLLSKPQMIVHLEHSIPYTVYDTYWIPCSPRLVSLGCHPNGKGALEVLELRGQKLQSLENLFSSSPLKCGSFKSTSQPDRLLVTGDFSGGVKLWDLEAGTAVWDAKRAHEEIVNAVDGLHSSSRSEIYSGSRDGNVKVWDRRIDPLQGPVVVMEPEDGEARRDCWSVTCGHAFSEEDRCIAAGFDNGDLKLFDLRALSLRWETHLKNGICSLEFDRRTIFMNKLVASTLEGKIHVFDCRTVNPDGSFTSLCQSLPGSSPRATVWLARHSPFDREVLMTSGGSNGSLQLWKYVYPAEGRTRKDESTGKEFGVTGELVLLQKAVVASQPVTGFDWHPDKMGLAVASSLDQALRLILVTKLKSI
;
A
#
# COMPACT_ATOMS: atom_id res chain seq x y z
N MET A 1 6.60 -30.83 -22.08
CA MET A 1 7.80 -29.99 -21.89
C MET A 1 7.27 -28.59 -21.67
N ASP A 2 6.96 -28.26 -20.41
CA ASP A 2 6.45 -26.93 -20.06
C ASP A 2 7.49 -25.91 -20.51
N ASP A 3 7.08 -25.05 -21.43
CA ASP A 3 7.96 -24.02 -21.96
C ASP A 3 8.32 -23.07 -20.81
N LEU A 4 9.55 -23.17 -20.31
CA LEU A 4 10.09 -22.27 -19.30
C LEU A 4 10.02 -20.80 -19.77
N LEU A 5 9.88 -20.57 -21.08
CA LEU A 5 9.65 -19.26 -21.70
C LEU A 5 8.15 -18.89 -21.80
N SER A 6 7.21 -19.66 -21.27
CA SER A 6 5.79 -19.25 -21.18
C SER A 6 5.51 -18.44 -19.90
N LYS A 7 6.26 -18.70 -18.82
CA LYS A 7 6.05 -18.04 -17.53
C LYS A 7 6.51 -16.57 -17.54
N PRO A 8 5.86 -15.69 -16.76
CA PRO A 8 6.35 -14.34 -16.50
C PRO A 8 7.77 -14.39 -15.93
N GLN A 9 8.63 -13.45 -16.34
CA GLN A 9 9.95 -13.28 -15.75
C GLN A 9 10.00 -11.96 -15.00
N MET A 10 10.69 -11.95 -13.86
CA MET A 10 11.03 -10.74 -13.12
C MET A 10 12.52 -10.47 -13.30
N ILE A 11 12.85 -9.36 -13.96
CA ILE A 11 14.21 -9.00 -14.32
C ILE A 11 14.56 -7.71 -13.58
N VAL A 12 15.60 -7.75 -12.74
CA VAL A 12 16.20 -6.51 -12.20
C VAL A 12 16.95 -5.85 -13.36
N HIS A 13 16.34 -4.83 -13.95
CA HIS A 13 16.89 -4.13 -15.11
C HIS A 13 17.95 -3.11 -14.71
N LEU A 14 17.75 -2.46 -13.56
CA LEU A 14 18.66 -1.48 -12.99
C LEU A 14 18.72 -1.64 -11.49
N GLU A 15 19.91 -1.50 -10.91
CA GLU A 15 20.13 -1.30 -9.49
C GLU A 15 20.82 0.05 -9.26
N HIS A 16 20.36 0.80 -8.26
CA HIS A 16 20.90 2.10 -7.89
C HIS A 16 21.07 2.18 -6.38
N SER A 17 22.32 2.26 -5.92
CA SER A 17 22.65 2.40 -4.50
C SER A 17 22.35 3.81 -4.01
N ILE A 18 21.81 3.90 -2.79
CA ILE A 18 21.43 5.14 -2.12
C ILE A 18 22.28 5.34 -0.85
N PRO A 19 22.72 6.57 -0.52
CA PRO A 19 23.59 6.83 0.64
C PRO A 19 22.83 7.00 1.97
N TYR A 20 21.62 6.45 2.09
CA TYR A 20 20.74 6.57 3.25
C TYR A 20 19.81 5.36 3.36
N THR A 21 19.20 5.19 4.54
CA THR A 21 18.20 4.13 4.75
C THR A 21 16.93 4.51 4.01
N VAL A 22 16.57 3.76 2.98
CA VAL A 22 15.32 3.93 2.23
C VAL A 22 14.20 3.14 2.92
N TYR A 23 13.08 3.81 3.18
CA TYR A 23 11.88 3.18 3.73
C TYR A 23 10.85 2.89 2.65
N ASP A 24 10.72 3.78 1.66
CA ASP A 24 9.72 3.66 0.62
C ASP A 24 10.11 4.34 -0.70
N THR A 25 9.43 3.98 -1.79
CA THR A 25 9.65 4.54 -3.12
C THR A 25 8.39 4.48 -3.99
N TYR A 26 8.23 5.48 -4.85
CA TYR A 26 7.05 5.65 -5.70
C TYR A 26 7.42 6.22 -7.06
N TRP A 27 6.72 5.81 -8.11
CA TRP A 27 6.76 6.50 -9.40
C TRP A 27 6.05 7.85 -9.30
N ILE A 28 6.65 8.90 -9.87
CA ILE A 28 5.97 10.18 -10.06
C ILE A 28 5.04 10.04 -11.28
N PRO A 29 3.72 10.20 -11.13
CA PRO A 29 2.76 9.97 -12.21
C PRO A 29 3.06 10.75 -13.49
N CYS A 30 2.74 10.15 -14.64
CA CYS A 30 2.93 10.74 -15.96
C CYS A 30 4.37 11.23 -16.22
N SER A 31 5.38 10.53 -15.70
CA SER A 31 6.78 10.90 -15.86
C SER A 31 7.71 9.68 -15.77
N PRO A 32 8.97 9.78 -16.27
CA PRO A 32 10.00 8.75 -16.07
C PRO A 32 10.74 8.91 -14.73
N ARG A 33 10.17 9.65 -13.78
CA ARG A 33 10.79 9.97 -12.50
C ARG A 33 10.17 9.16 -11.37
N LEU A 34 10.93 8.98 -10.32
CA LEU A 34 10.52 8.32 -9.09
C LEU A 34 11.05 9.10 -7.88
N VAL A 35 10.46 8.84 -6.72
CA VAL A 35 10.92 9.35 -5.44
C VAL A 35 11.38 8.23 -4.54
N SER A 36 12.36 8.52 -3.70
CA SER A 36 12.76 7.70 -2.56
C SER A 36 12.65 8.49 -1.27
N LEU A 37 12.11 7.81 -0.24
CA LEU A 37 11.86 8.35 1.09
C LEU A 37 12.71 7.61 2.11
N GLY A 38 13.32 8.32 3.05
CA GLY A 38 14.24 7.68 3.97
C GLY A 38 14.78 8.53 5.11
N CYS A 39 15.90 8.06 5.65
CA CYS A 39 16.64 8.65 6.74
C CYS A 39 18.14 8.68 6.43
N HIS A 40 18.71 9.88 6.38
CA HIS A 40 20.15 10.07 6.30
C HIS A 40 20.85 9.66 7.61
N PRO A 41 22.16 9.32 7.58
CA PRO A 41 22.92 8.96 8.78
C PRO A 41 22.91 10.02 9.90
N ASN A 42 22.65 11.29 9.55
CA ASN A 42 22.55 12.40 10.50
C ASN A 42 21.15 12.56 11.13
N GLY A 43 20.22 11.64 10.86
CA GLY A 43 18.85 11.64 11.39
C GLY A 43 17.86 12.53 10.62
N LYS A 44 18.28 13.23 9.57
CA LYS A 44 17.37 14.02 8.72
C LYS A 44 16.62 13.14 7.73
N GLY A 45 15.39 13.52 7.41
CA GLY A 45 14.61 12.84 6.39
C GLY A 45 15.13 13.10 4.99
N ALA A 46 15.18 12.03 4.20
CA ALA A 46 15.55 12.05 2.80
C ALA A 46 14.28 12.02 1.94
N LEU A 47 14.13 13.00 1.04
CA LEU A 47 13.18 12.99 -0.06
C LEU A 47 13.98 13.28 -1.34
N GLU A 48 14.28 12.23 -2.10
CA GLU A 48 15.08 12.37 -3.32
C GLU A 48 14.23 12.09 -4.54
N VAL A 49 14.32 12.97 -5.54
CA VAL A 49 13.69 12.82 -6.85
C VAL A 49 14.73 12.31 -7.82
N LEU A 50 14.48 11.16 -8.43
CA LEU A 50 15.35 10.53 -9.42
C LEU A 50 14.65 10.44 -10.78
N GLU A 51 15.42 10.59 -11.86
CA GLU A 51 14.94 10.42 -13.23
C GLU A 51 15.64 9.25 -13.91
N LEU A 52 14.86 8.39 -14.58
CA LEU A 52 15.40 7.37 -15.46
C LEU A 52 15.86 8.01 -16.77
N ARG A 53 17.18 8.13 -16.95
CA ARG A 53 17.80 8.60 -18.20
C ARG A 53 18.66 7.50 -18.82
N GLY A 54 18.15 6.89 -19.89
CA GLY A 54 18.80 5.75 -20.52
C GLY A 54 18.83 4.55 -19.59
N GLN A 55 20.03 4.06 -19.26
CA GLN A 55 20.23 2.90 -18.36
C GLN A 55 20.74 3.31 -16.98
N LYS A 56 20.31 4.46 -16.45
CA LYS A 56 20.66 4.90 -15.09
C LYS A 56 19.58 5.79 -14.49
N LEU A 57 19.48 5.74 -13.16
CA LEU A 57 18.79 6.77 -12.39
C LEU A 57 19.76 7.92 -12.12
N GLN A 58 19.30 9.14 -12.35
CA GLN A 58 20.01 10.36 -12.00
C GLN A 58 19.23 11.12 -10.95
N SER A 59 19.90 11.48 -9.85
CA SER A 59 19.34 12.40 -8.86
C SER A 59 19.10 13.76 -9.50
N LEU A 60 17.87 14.26 -9.40
CA LEU A 60 17.47 15.60 -9.85
C LEU A 60 17.41 16.57 -8.69
N GLU A 61 16.76 16.15 -7.61
CA GLU A 61 16.58 16.96 -6.41
C GLU A 61 16.74 16.12 -5.16
N ASN A 62 17.30 16.73 -4.11
CA ASN A 62 17.43 16.12 -2.80
C ASN A 62 16.89 17.11 -1.76
N LEU A 63 15.67 16.84 -1.30
CA LEU A 63 14.95 17.63 -0.33
C LEU A 63 15.15 17.03 1.06
N PHE A 64 15.42 17.90 2.03
CA PHE A 64 15.66 17.49 3.42
C PHE A 64 14.43 17.80 4.28
N SER A 65 14.00 16.82 5.06
CA SER A 65 13.05 17.02 6.15
C SER A 65 13.78 17.01 7.50
N SER A 66 13.25 17.74 8.48
CA SER A 66 13.77 17.76 9.86
C SER A 66 13.63 16.41 10.58
N SER A 67 12.76 15.53 10.09
CA SER A 67 12.46 14.21 10.63
C SER A 67 12.50 13.16 9.49
N PRO A 68 12.93 11.91 9.76
CA PRO A 68 12.90 10.82 8.79
C PRO A 68 11.53 10.62 8.12
N LEU A 69 11.51 10.36 6.81
CA LEU A 69 10.28 10.18 6.03
C LEU A 69 9.95 8.70 5.86
N LYS A 70 8.82 8.25 6.42
CA LYS A 70 8.47 6.83 6.57
C LYS A 70 7.69 6.25 5.39
N CYS A 71 6.80 7.05 4.80
CA CYS A 71 5.82 6.61 3.80
C CYS A 71 5.38 7.80 2.94
N GLY A 72 4.77 7.52 1.79
CA GLY A 72 4.24 8.55 0.91
C GLY A 72 3.07 8.11 0.04
N SER A 73 2.43 9.04 -0.65
CA SER A 73 1.35 8.74 -1.61
C SER A 73 1.08 9.90 -2.56
N PHE A 74 0.89 9.60 -3.85
CA PHE A 74 0.39 10.54 -4.86
C PHE A 74 -1.15 10.54 -4.99
N LYS A 75 -1.85 9.72 -4.20
CA LYS A 75 -3.28 9.41 -4.44
C LYS A 75 -4.25 10.48 -3.93
N SER A 76 -3.76 11.46 -3.17
CA SER A 76 -4.56 12.60 -2.66
C SER A 76 -4.70 13.75 -3.66
N THR A 77 -4.08 13.64 -4.85
CA THR A 77 -4.05 14.68 -5.87
C THR A 77 -4.32 14.15 -7.27
N SER A 78 -4.59 15.04 -8.23
CA SER A 78 -4.67 14.65 -9.63
C SER A 78 -3.30 14.24 -10.16
N GLN A 79 -3.24 13.28 -11.09
CA GLN A 79 -1.97 12.80 -11.65
C GLN A 79 -1.10 13.92 -12.26
N PRO A 80 -1.68 14.94 -12.96
CA PRO A 80 -0.91 16.07 -13.46
C PRO A 80 -0.26 16.94 -12.39
N ASP A 81 -0.87 17.09 -11.21
CA ASP A 81 -0.36 17.97 -10.14
C ASP A 81 0.91 17.40 -9.48
N ARG A 82 1.09 16.06 -9.50
CA ARG A 82 2.29 15.36 -8.99
C ARG A 82 2.70 15.71 -7.55
N LEU A 83 1.74 16.09 -6.72
CA LEU A 83 1.98 16.38 -5.31
C LEU A 83 2.10 15.11 -4.48
N LEU A 84 3.18 15.00 -3.73
CA LEU A 84 3.47 13.85 -2.88
C LEU A 84 3.07 14.15 -1.44
N VAL A 85 2.19 13.35 -0.86
CA VAL A 85 2.01 13.31 0.60
C VAL A 85 3.11 12.47 1.21
N THR A 86 3.67 12.90 2.34
CA THR A 86 4.59 12.10 3.15
C THR A 86 4.18 12.09 4.61
N GLY A 87 4.38 10.96 5.29
CA GLY A 87 4.33 10.84 6.74
C GLY A 87 5.74 10.68 7.34
N ASP A 88 6.01 11.33 8.47
CA ASP A 88 7.33 11.34 9.11
C ASP A 88 7.37 10.70 10.52
N PHE A 89 8.58 10.51 11.04
CA PHE A 89 8.83 9.87 12.33
C PHE A 89 8.46 10.71 13.56
N SER A 90 8.16 12.00 13.36
CA SER A 90 7.78 12.95 14.41
C SER A 90 6.29 13.25 14.40
N GLY A 91 5.49 12.45 13.69
CA GLY A 91 4.04 12.65 13.59
C GLY A 91 3.62 13.72 12.58
N GLY A 92 4.52 14.19 11.72
CA GLY A 92 4.22 15.17 10.68
C GLY A 92 3.61 14.54 9.43
N VAL A 93 2.65 15.24 8.82
CA VAL A 93 2.13 14.95 7.46
C VAL A 93 2.33 16.17 6.58
N LYS A 94 2.98 16.00 5.43
CA LYS A 94 3.30 17.09 4.50
C LYS A 94 2.86 16.75 3.07
N LEU A 95 2.46 17.77 2.32
CA LEU A 95 2.24 17.69 0.88
C LEU A 95 3.34 18.49 0.17
N TRP A 96 4.07 17.84 -0.70
CA TRP A 96 5.20 18.41 -1.42
C TRP A 96 4.83 18.69 -2.86
N ASP A 97 5.13 19.89 -3.31
CA ASP A 97 5.33 20.18 -4.73
C ASP A 97 6.79 19.85 -5.06
N LEU A 98 6.97 18.76 -5.80
CA LEU A 98 8.28 18.24 -6.16
C LEU A 98 8.94 19.00 -7.31
N GLU A 99 8.21 19.86 -8.04
CA GLU A 99 8.80 20.72 -9.07
C GLU A 99 9.25 22.05 -8.46
N ALA A 100 8.52 22.55 -7.46
CA ALA A 100 8.90 23.74 -6.70
C ALA A 100 9.90 23.44 -5.57
N GLY A 101 10.13 22.16 -5.25
CA GLY A 101 11.01 21.72 -4.16
C GLY A 101 10.53 22.17 -2.77
N THR A 102 9.23 22.40 -2.58
CA THR A 102 8.67 22.98 -1.34
C THR A 102 7.43 22.26 -0.85
N ALA A 103 7.19 22.32 0.46
CA ALA A 103 5.95 21.85 1.05
C ALA A 103 4.85 22.91 0.88
N VAL A 104 3.74 22.52 0.25
CA VAL A 104 2.57 23.38 -0.01
C VAL A 104 1.46 23.20 1.03
N TRP A 105 1.56 22.16 1.86
CA TRP A 105 0.67 21.90 3.01
C TRP A 105 1.48 21.14 4.08
N ASP A 106 1.36 21.54 5.35
CA ASP A 106 2.20 21.02 6.44
C ASP A 106 1.43 20.92 7.77
N ALA A 107 1.00 19.71 8.12
CA ALA A 107 0.48 19.38 9.44
C ALA A 107 1.61 18.84 10.33
N LYS A 108 2.40 19.76 10.92
CA LYS A 108 3.60 19.44 11.72
C LYS A 108 3.36 18.53 12.93
N ARG A 109 2.15 18.53 13.48
CA ARG A 109 1.73 17.72 14.64
C ARG A 109 0.43 17.00 14.30
N ALA A 110 0.41 16.36 13.12
CA ALA A 110 -0.74 15.57 12.70
C ALA A 110 -1.01 14.43 13.68
N HIS A 111 0.05 13.81 14.19
CA HIS A 111 0.04 12.70 15.14
C HIS A 111 1.05 12.94 16.28
N GLU A 112 0.89 12.22 17.39
CA GLU A 112 1.80 12.31 18.55
C GLU A 112 3.07 11.45 18.36
N GLU A 113 3.00 10.46 17.48
CA GLU A 113 4.04 9.49 17.19
C GLU A 113 4.20 9.30 15.67
N ILE A 114 5.20 8.51 15.26
CA ILE A 114 5.49 8.18 13.85
C ILE A 114 4.23 7.90 13.01
N VAL A 115 4.15 8.52 11.83
CA VAL A 115 3.15 8.21 10.81
C VAL A 115 3.66 7.03 9.98
N ASN A 116 3.13 5.83 10.21
CA ASN A 116 3.60 4.62 9.55
C ASN A 116 3.13 4.50 8.11
N ALA A 117 1.91 4.99 7.83
CA ALA A 117 1.27 4.89 6.54
C ALA A 117 0.46 6.14 6.21
N VAL A 118 0.50 6.51 4.94
CA VAL A 118 -0.37 7.54 4.35
C VAL A 118 -1.01 7.02 3.08
N ASP A 119 -2.23 7.48 2.80
CA ASP A 119 -2.92 7.27 1.55
C ASP A 119 -3.74 8.53 1.21
N GLY A 120 -4.50 8.55 0.12
CA GLY A 120 -5.37 9.69 -0.16
C GLY A 120 -6.40 9.45 -1.25
N LEU A 121 -7.35 10.34 -1.40
CA LEU A 121 -8.36 10.26 -2.45
C LEU A 121 -8.51 11.62 -3.11
N HIS A 122 -8.50 11.63 -4.44
CA HIS A 122 -8.79 12.83 -5.22
C HIS A 122 -9.93 12.55 -6.19
N SER A 123 -10.84 13.51 -6.29
CA SER A 123 -12.01 13.53 -7.17
C SER A 123 -12.41 14.97 -7.46
N SER A 124 -13.49 15.18 -8.21
CA SER A 124 -13.93 16.54 -8.54
C SER A 124 -14.33 17.35 -7.31
N SER A 125 -14.86 16.70 -6.28
CA SER A 125 -15.35 17.35 -5.05
C SER A 125 -14.48 17.11 -3.81
N ARG A 126 -13.50 16.20 -3.87
CA ARG A 126 -12.67 15.80 -2.71
C ARG A 126 -11.18 15.82 -3.01
N SER A 127 -10.43 16.24 -2.01
CA SER A 127 -8.98 16.09 -1.99
C SER A 127 -8.53 15.77 -0.57
N GLU A 128 -8.48 14.48 -0.27
CA GLU A 128 -8.31 13.97 1.09
C GLU A 128 -6.98 13.24 1.26
N ILE A 129 -6.42 13.38 2.45
CA ILE A 129 -5.26 12.64 2.93
C ILE A 129 -5.71 11.76 4.09
N TYR A 130 -5.22 10.53 4.12
CA TYR A 130 -5.44 9.57 5.20
C TYR A 130 -4.10 9.23 5.83
N SER A 131 -4.02 9.28 7.16
CA SER A 131 -2.78 8.98 7.89
C SER A 131 -3.05 8.01 9.04
N GLY A 132 -2.23 6.98 9.17
CA GLY A 132 -2.23 6.04 10.30
C GLY A 132 -0.90 6.10 11.05
N SER A 133 -0.97 6.12 12.37
CA SER A 133 0.20 6.35 13.23
C SER A 133 0.29 5.33 14.37
N ARG A 134 1.50 5.26 14.93
CA ARG A 134 1.79 4.57 16.18
C ARG A 134 1.06 5.13 17.40
N ASP A 135 0.54 6.36 17.31
CA ASP A 135 -0.36 6.91 18.35
C ASP A 135 -1.71 6.17 18.41
N GLY A 136 -1.97 5.30 17.43
CA GLY A 136 -3.14 4.44 17.32
C GLY A 136 -4.35 5.09 16.66
N ASN A 137 -4.18 6.30 16.15
CA ASN A 137 -5.23 7.01 15.45
C ASN A 137 -5.06 6.87 13.94
N VAL A 138 -6.20 6.81 13.25
CA VAL A 138 -6.29 7.07 11.81
C VAL A 138 -7.00 8.40 11.61
N LYS A 139 -6.41 9.31 10.84
CA LYS A 139 -6.94 10.66 10.64
C LYS A 139 -7.22 10.92 9.17
N VAL A 140 -8.29 11.67 8.93
CA VAL A 140 -8.67 12.17 7.60
C VAL A 140 -8.46 13.67 7.58
N TRP A 141 -7.82 14.15 6.52
CA TRP A 141 -7.53 15.57 6.32
C TRP A 141 -8.11 16.01 4.99
N ASP A 142 -8.83 17.13 4.98
CA ASP A 142 -9.20 17.81 3.74
C ASP A 142 -8.11 18.81 3.40
N ARG A 143 -7.49 18.66 2.22
CA ARG A 143 -6.39 19.53 1.77
C ARG A 143 -6.80 20.99 1.58
N ARG A 144 -8.10 21.25 1.42
CA ARG A 144 -8.66 22.61 1.23
C ARG A 144 -8.78 23.36 2.54
N ILE A 145 -8.70 22.66 3.66
CA ILE A 145 -8.74 23.21 5.00
C ILE A 145 -7.30 23.39 5.49
N ASP A 146 -7.07 24.50 6.19
CA ASP A 146 -5.77 24.76 6.82
C ASP A 146 -5.43 23.60 7.78
N PRO A 147 -4.26 22.94 7.63
CA PRO A 147 -3.86 21.82 8.49
C PRO A 147 -3.88 22.16 9.98
N LEU A 148 -3.72 23.44 10.34
CA LEU A 148 -3.72 23.91 11.73
C LEU A 148 -5.11 23.85 12.38
N GLN A 149 -6.19 23.74 11.59
CA GLN A 149 -7.54 23.52 12.11
C GLN A 149 -7.77 22.06 12.53
N GLY A 150 -6.85 21.15 12.19
CA GLY A 150 -6.92 19.75 12.56
C GLY A 150 -7.60 18.86 11.51
N PRO A 151 -7.70 17.55 11.81
CA PRO A 151 -8.32 16.57 10.92
C PRO A 151 -9.84 16.74 10.88
N VAL A 152 -10.46 16.40 9.75
CA VAL A 152 -11.92 16.42 9.59
C VAL A 152 -12.60 15.18 10.18
N VAL A 153 -11.84 14.08 10.31
CA VAL A 153 -12.29 12.85 10.98
C VAL A 153 -11.11 12.25 11.74
N VAL A 154 -11.36 11.78 12.96
CA VAL A 154 -10.43 10.97 13.76
C VAL A 154 -11.10 9.63 14.04
N MET A 155 -10.44 8.55 13.66
CA MET A 155 -10.79 7.19 14.04
C MET A 155 -9.80 6.78 15.13
N GLU A 156 -10.28 6.70 16.35
CA GLU A 156 -9.50 6.38 17.55
C GLU A 156 -10.20 5.27 18.35
N PRO A 157 -9.45 4.50 19.17
CA PRO A 157 -10.05 3.51 20.06
C PRO A 157 -11.04 4.12 21.04
N GLU A 158 -12.01 3.33 21.51
CA GLU A 158 -12.97 3.79 22.52
C GLU A 158 -12.27 4.09 23.86
N ASP A 159 -12.90 4.92 24.70
CA ASP A 159 -12.36 5.27 26.01
C ASP A 159 -12.07 4.02 26.86
N GLY A 160 -10.81 3.85 27.23
CA GLY A 160 -10.33 2.71 28.02
C GLY A 160 -9.80 1.54 27.20
N GLU A 161 -9.94 1.54 25.88
CA GLU A 161 -9.26 0.60 25.00
C GLU A 161 -7.77 0.95 24.84
N ALA A 162 -6.93 -0.08 24.73
CA ALA A 162 -5.51 0.13 24.51
C ALA A 162 -5.24 0.63 23.10
N ARG A 163 -4.51 1.75 22.97
CA ARG A 163 -4.01 2.23 21.68
C ARG A 163 -3.10 1.18 21.03
N ARG A 164 -3.35 0.90 19.75
CA ARG A 164 -2.59 -0.07 18.93
C ARG A 164 -1.88 0.64 17.81
N ASP A 165 -0.68 0.18 17.46
CA ASP A 165 0.14 0.86 16.47
C ASP A 165 -0.45 0.61 15.07
N CYS A 166 -0.92 1.67 14.40
CA CYS A 166 -1.49 1.56 13.06
C CYS A 166 -0.35 1.52 12.03
N TRP A 167 -0.20 0.38 11.35
CA TRP A 167 0.89 0.13 10.40
C TRP A 167 0.52 0.36 8.94
N SER A 168 -0.75 0.24 8.59
CA SER A 168 -1.20 0.38 7.21
C SER A 168 -2.58 1.03 7.13
N VAL A 169 -2.76 1.87 6.12
CA VAL A 169 -4.04 2.48 5.76
C VAL A 169 -4.24 2.40 4.25
N THR A 170 -5.46 2.15 3.80
CA THR A 170 -5.81 2.17 2.38
C THR A 170 -7.25 2.62 2.15
N CYS A 171 -7.48 3.36 1.07
CA CYS A 171 -8.82 3.77 0.65
C CYS A 171 -9.37 2.87 -0.46
N GLY A 172 -10.64 2.51 -0.34
CA GLY A 172 -11.41 1.82 -1.37
C GLY A 172 -12.89 2.22 -1.34
N HIS A 173 -13.74 1.49 -2.06
CA HIS A 173 -15.17 1.79 -2.17
C HIS A 173 -15.50 3.18 -2.74
N ALA A 174 -14.56 3.86 -3.39
CA ALA A 174 -14.71 5.22 -3.88
C ALA A 174 -15.37 5.26 -5.27
N PHE A 175 -16.51 4.57 -5.41
CA PHE A 175 -17.23 4.46 -6.70
C PHE A 175 -18.08 5.69 -7.03
N SER A 176 -18.25 6.60 -6.08
CA SER A 176 -18.99 7.85 -6.24
C SER A 176 -18.27 9.00 -5.53
N GLU A 177 -18.74 10.23 -5.75
CA GLU A 177 -18.30 11.43 -5.03
C GLU A 177 -18.75 11.46 -3.56
N GLU A 178 -19.54 10.49 -3.09
CA GLU A 178 -20.03 10.39 -1.70
C GLU A 178 -19.49 9.18 -0.95
N ASP A 179 -19.28 8.06 -1.63
CA ASP A 179 -18.93 6.79 -1.02
C ASP A 179 -17.41 6.63 -0.94
N ARG A 180 -16.90 6.18 0.20
CA ARG A 180 -15.51 5.74 0.40
C ARG A 180 -15.37 5.01 1.73
N CYS A 181 -14.51 4.01 1.74
CA CYS A 181 -14.10 3.33 2.96
C CYS A 181 -12.59 3.45 3.16
N ILE A 182 -12.18 3.47 4.43
CA ILE A 182 -10.78 3.36 4.85
C ILE A 182 -10.61 2.03 5.56
N ALA A 183 -9.68 1.21 5.10
CA ALA A 183 -9.21 0.04 5.84
C ALA A 183 -7.91 0.41 6.56
N ALA A 184 -7.83 0.09 7.85
CA ALA A 184 -6.68 0.30 8.71
C ALA A 184 -6.23 -1.03 9.32
N GLY A 185 -4.92 -1.27 9.34
CA GLY A 185 -4.31 -2.48 9.86
C GLY A 185 -3.30 -2.16 10.95
N PHE A 186 -3.36 -2.93 12.04
CA PHE A 186 -2.64 -2.65 13.28
C PHE A 186 -1.59 -3.73 13.61
N ASP A 187 -0.69 -3.42 14.54
CA ASP A 187 0.43 -4.27 15.00
C ASP A 187 -0.01 -5.60 15.64
N ASN A 188 -1.19 -5.64 16.25
CA ASN A 188 -1.77 -6.84 16.84
C ASN A 188 -2.52 -7.72 15.82
N GLY A 189 -2.68 -7.27 14.59
CA GLY A 189 -3.43 -7.98 13.55
C GLY A 189 -4.89 -7.56 13.41
N ASP A 190 -5.33 -6.52 14.12
CA ASP A 190 -6.66 -5.95 13.89
C ASP A 190 -6.71 -5.31 12.50
N LEU A 191 -7.80 -5.58 11.79
CA LEU A 191 -8.18 -4.93 10.54
C LEU A 191 -9.53 -4.27 10.77
N LYS A 192 -9.58 -2.94 10.70
CA LYS A 192 -10.82 -2.17 10.83
C LYS A 192 -11.14 -1.47 9.52
N LEU A 193 -12.38 -1.59 9.06
CA LEU A 193 -12.90 -0.96 7.85
C LEU A 193 -13.95 0.08 8.24
N PHE A 194 -13.67 1.34 7.98
CA PHE A 194 -14.54 2.47 8.30
C PHE A 194 -15.24 2.97 7.04
N ASP A 195 -16.54 3.22 7.13
CA ASP A 195 -17.34 3.85 6.10
C ASP A 195 -17.43 5.35 6.40
N LEU A 196 -16.83 6.19 5.55
CA LEU A 196 -16.77 7.63 5.79
C LEU A 196 -18.01 8.38 5.32
N ARG A 197 -18.98 7.71 4.70
CA ARG A 197 -20.30 8.28 4.42
C ARG A 197 -21.20 8.09 5.62
N ALA A 198 -21.19 6.90 6.20
CA ALA A 198 -21.94 6.58 7.41
C ALA A 198 -21.25 7.04 8.70
N LEU A 199 -19.96 7.39 8.64
CA LEU A 199 -19.11 7.69 9.79
C LEU A 199 -19.14 6.58 10.85
N SER A 200 -19.04 5.34 10.39
CA SER A 200 -19.18 4.15 11.24
C SER A 200 -18.14 3.09 10.92
N LEU A 201 -17.81 2.27 11.91
CA LEU A 201 -17.10 1.02 11.68
C LEU A 201 -18.01 0.06 10.91
N ARG A 202 -17.61 -0.29 9.68
CA ARG A 202 -18.37 -1.15 8.76
C ARG A 202 -18.08 -2.62 8.98
N TRP A 203 -16.82 -2.96 9.24
CA TRP A 203 -16.37 -4.33 9.43
C TRP A 203 -15.05 -4.33 10.20
N GLU A 204 -14.84 -5.35 11.03
CA GLU A 204 -13.55 -5.62 11.64
C GLU A 204 -13.25 -7.12 11.70
N THR A 205 -11.97 -7.45 11.75
CA THR A 205 -11.49 -8.82 11.95
C THR A 205 -10.10 -8.81 12.59
N HIS A 206 -9.64 -9.98 13.04
CA HIS A 206 -8.35 -10.16 13.70
C HIS A 206 -7.52 -11.25 13.01
N LEU A 207 -6.36 -10.89 12.46
CA LEU A 207 -5.47 -11.75 11.68
C LEU A 207 -4.31 -12.35 12.48
N LYS A 208 -4.36 -12.24 13.82
CA LYS A 208 -3.39 -12.75 14.81
C LYS A 208 -2.01 -12.07 14.82
N ASN A 209 -1.56 -11.58 13.66
CA ASN A 209 -0.24 -11.00 13.47
C ASN A 209 -0.36 -9.63 12.82
N GLY A 210 0.54 -8.72 13.18
CA GLY A 210 0.48 -7.33 12.72
C GLY A 210 0.43 -7.16 11.22
N ILE A 211 -0.44 -6.25 10.77
CA ILE A 211 -0.76 -6.05 9.36
C ILE A 211 0.24 -5.07 8.74
N CYS A 212 1.18 -5.61 7.97
CA CYS A 212 2.25 -4.85 7.34
C CYS A 212 1.77 -4.00 6.16
N SER A 213 0.77 -4.49 5.42
CA SER A 213 0.19 -3.72 4.32
C SER A 213 -1.26 -4.12 4.04
N LEU A 214 -2.02 -3.14 3.56
CA LEU A 214 -3.38 -3.30 3.05
C LEU A 214 -3.49 -2.68 1.66
N GLU A 215 -4.25 -3.31 0.77
CA GLU A 215 -4.63 -2.69 -0.49
C GLU A 215 -5.93 -3.26 -1.06
N PHE A 216 -6.86 -2.37 -1.41
CA PHE A 216 -7.97 -2.73 -2.28
C PHE A 216 -7.49 -2.95 -3.70
N ASP A 217 -8.01 -3.99 -4.36
CA ASP A 217 -7.64 -4.30 -5.73
C ASP A 217 -7.93 -3.16 -6.70
N ARG A 218 -9.01 -2.42 -6.48
CA ARG A 218 -9.29 -1.13 -7.12
C ARG A 218 -10.00 -0.20 -6.15
N ARG A 219 -9.58 1.07 -6.16
CA ARG A 219 -10.02 2.09 -5.20
C ARG A 219 -11.38 2.67 -5.56
N THR A 220 -11.60 2.91 -6.86
CA THR A 220 -12.72 3.69 -7.41
C THR A 220 -13.90 2.84 -7.88
N ILE A 221 -14.04 1.63 -7.33
CA ILE A 221 -15.16 0.73 -7.61
C ILE A 221 -15.78 0.26 -6.29
N PHE A 222 -16.96 -0.34 -6.37
CA PHE A 222 -17.49 -1.14 -5.26
C PHE A 222 -16.43 -2.13 -4.77
N MET A 223 -16.25 -2.25 -3.45
CA MET A 223 -15.22 -3.11 -2.87
C MET A 223 -15.28 -4.49 -3.50
N ASN A 224 -14.14 -4.96 -3.99
CA ASN A 224 -14.09 -6.19 -4.76
C ASN A 224 -13.17 -7.22 -4.10
N LYS A 225 -11.89 -6.86 -3.90
CA LYS A 225 -10.97 -7.62 -3.05
C LYS A 225 -10.18 -6.66 -2.16
N LEU A 226 -9.94 -7.07 -0.93
CA LEU A 226 -8.97 -6.42 -0.04
C LEU A 226 -7.87 -7.44 0.26
N VAL A 227 -6.63 -7.05 0.06
CA VAL A 227 -5.47 -7.88 0.41
C VAL A 227 -4.80 -7.32 1.65
N ALA A 228 -4.50 -8.19 2.60
CA ALA A 228 -3.72 -7.87 3.79
C ALA A 228 -2.47 -8.76 3.83
N SER A 229 -1.32 -8.16 4.10
CA SER A 229 -0.09 -8.91 4.39
C SER A 229 0.25 -8.79 5.87
N THR A 230 0.73 -9.87 6.49
CA THR A 230 0.99 -9.89 7.93
C THR A 230 2.46 -10.17 8.25
N LEU A 231 2.84 -9.86 9.49
CA LEU A 231 3.96 -10.52 10.13
C LEU A 231 3.73 -12.04 10.14
N GLU A 232 4.84 -12.78 10.10
CA GLU A 232 4.81 -14.25 10.08
C GLU A 232 4.00 -14.86 8.92
N GLY A 233 4.19 -14.31 7.72
CA GLY A 233 4.27 -15.11 6.49
C GLY A 233 3.01 -15.22 5.66
N LYS A 234 1.91 -14.59 6.08
CA LYS A 234 0.61 -14.80 5.45
C LYS A 234 0.15 -13.61 4.63
N ILE A 235 -0.52 -13.93 3.54
CA ILE A 235 -1.35 -13.01 2.76
C ILE A 235 -2.79 -13.46 2.95
N HIS A 236 -3.66 -12.51 3.26
CA HIS A 236 -5.10 -12.70 3.31
C HIS A 236 -5.75 -11.98 2.13
N VAL A 237 -6.61 -12.66 1.38
CA VAL A 237 -7.41 -12.06 0.30
C VAL A 237 -8.88 -12.18 0.68
N PHE A 238 -9.51 -11.05 0.99
CA PHE A 238 -10.92 -10.98 1.32
C PHE A 238 -11.76 -10.79 0.06
N ASP A 239 -12.83 -11.57 -0.06
CA ASP A 239 -13.90 -11.31 -1.02
C ASP A 239 -14.85 -10.27 -0.42
N CYS A 240 -14.78 -9.02 -0.90
CA CYS A 240 -15.57 -7.92 -0.35
C CYS A 240 -16.94 -7.74 -1.02
N ARG A 241 -17.37 -8.67 -1.88
CA ARG A 241 -18.66 -8.56 -2.60
C ARG A 241 -19.84 -9.12 -1.81
N THR A 242 -19.59 -10.09 -0.95
CA THR A 242 -20.63 -10.79 -0.21
C THR A 242 -20.33 -10.69 1.26
N VAL A 243 -21.20 -9.99 1.99
CA VAL A 243 -21.16 -9.94 3.45
C VAL A 243 -21.86 -11.19 3.96
N ASN A 244 -21.14 -12.00 4.73
CA ASN A 244 -21.67 -13.20 5.37
C ASN A 244 -22.75 -12.82 6.41
N PRO A 245 -23.61 -13.75 6.84
CA PRO A 245 -24.67 -13.47 7.81
C PRO A 245 -24.19 -12.99 9.18
N ASP A 246 -22.94 -13.26 9.53
CA ASP A 246 -22.28 -12.78 10.75
C ASP A 246 -21.63 -11.40 10.56
N GLY A 247 -21.78 -10.78 9.39
CA GLY A 247 -21.16 -9.49 9.03
C GLY A 247 -19.73 -9.60 8.49
N SER A 248 -19.15 -10.79 8.40
CA SER A 248 -17.77 -10.98 7.95
C SER A 248 -17.63 -11.04 6.42
N PHE A 249 -16.39 -10.93 5.94
CA PHE A 249 -16.02 -11.30 4.57
C PHE A 249 -15.27 -12.62 4.56
N THR A 250 -15.59 -13.50 3.62
CA THR A 250 -14.83 -14.74 3.41
C THR A 250 -13.42 -14.40 2.91
N SER A 251 -12.40 -15.06 3.46
CA SER A 251 -11.00 -14.79 3.13
C SER A 251 -10.20 -16.04 2.79
N LEU A 252 -9.35 -15.96 1.78
CA LEU A 252 -8.28 -16.91 1.51
C LEU A 252 -7.05 -16.52 2.36
N CYS A 253 -6.39 -17.49 2.98
CA CYS A 253 -5.12 -17.30 3.68
C CYS A 253 -4.01 -18.10 2.98
N GLN A 254 -3.00 -17.42 2.44
CA GLN A 254 -1.92 -18.01 1.65
C GLN A 254 -0.56 -17.73 2.29
N SER A 255 0.21 -18.79 2.57
CA SER A 255 1.62 -18.67 2.93
C SER A 255 2.49 -18.52 1.69
N LEU A 256 3.59 -17.77 1.76
CA LEU A 256 4.52 -17.61 0.64
C LEU A 256 5.37 -18.89 0.40
N PRO A 257 5.27 -19.55 -0.77
CA PRO A 257 6.03 -20.76 -1.07
C PRO A 257 7.54 -20.53 -1.01
N GLY A 258 8.24 -21.44 -0.34
CA GLY A 258 9.69 -21.38 -0.14
C GLY A 258 10.15 -20.17 0.69
N SER A 259 9.28 -19.60 1.53
CA SER A 259 9.63 -18.65 2.58
C SER A 259 9.45 -19.33 3.94
N SER A 260 10.20 -18.87 4.96
CA SER A 260 9.99 -19.32 6.34
C SER A 260 8.55 -19.03 6.78
N PRO A 261 7.88 -19.92 7.53
CA PRO A 261 6.55 -19.63 8.09
C PRO A 261 6.52 -18.39 9.00
N ARG A 262 7.68 -17.97 9.53
CA ARG A 262 7.81 -16.75 10.35
C ARG A 262 8.33 -15.53 9.58
N ALA A 263 8.53 -15.66 8.27
CA ALA A 263 8.99 -14.55 7.45
C ALA A 263 7.92 -13.45 7.38
N THR A 264 8.29 -12.18 7.54
CA THR A 264 7.36 -11.08 7.27
C THR A 264 6.99 -10.99 5.79
N VAL A 265 5.73 -10.68 5.49
CA VAL A 265 5.28 -10.25 4.17
C VAL A 265 5.08 -8.73 4.21
N TRP A 266 6.07 -7.98 3.77
CA TRP A 266 6.12 -6.53 4.02
C TRP A 266 5.08 -5.74 3.21
N LEU A 267 4.79 -6.19 1.99
CA LEU A 267 3.81 -5.55 1.13
C LEU A 267 3.05 -6.56 0.24
N ALA A 268 1.83 -6.17 -0.13
CA ALA A 268 1.06 -6.71 -1.23
C ALA A 268 0.53 -5.56 -2.09
N ARG A 269 0.79 -5.60 -3.41
CA ARG A 269 0.48 -4.52 -4.37
C ARG A 269 -0.11 -5.08 -5.66
N HIS A 270 -1.35 -4.74 -5.95
CA HIS A 270 -2.04 -5.09 -7.18
C HIS A 270 -1.44 -4.35 -8.37
N SER A 271 -1.41 -5.03 -9.51
CA SER A 271 -1.07 -4.39 -10.78
C SER A 271 -2.15 -3.37 -11.15
N PRO A 272 -1.78 -2.15 -11.57
CA PRO A 272 -2.75 -1.18 -12.08
C PRO A 272 -3.38 -1.63 -13.40
N PHE A 273 -2.77 -2.59 -14.10
CA PHE A 273 -3.25 -3.09 -15.40
C PHE A 273 -4.18 -4.30 -15.29
N ASP A 274 -4.05 -5.09 -14.23
CA ASP A 274 -4.92 -6.23 -13.96
C ASP A 274 -5.10 -6.37 -12.45
N ARG A 275 -6.34 -6.22 -11.97
CA ARG A 275 -6.67 -6.25 -10.53
C ARG A 275 -6.61 -7.66 -9.94
N GLU A 276 -6.43 -8.67 -10.79
CA GLU A 276 -6.28 -10.07 -10.40
C GLU A 276 -4.81 -10.40 -10.14
N VAL A 277 -3.89 -9.60 -10.69
CA VAL A 277 -2.44 -9.77 -10.53
C VAL A 277 -1.93 -8.91 -9.38
N LEU A 278 -1.12 -9.49 -8.50
CA LEU A 278 -0.48 -8.78 -7.40
C LEU A 278 0.96 -9.22 -7.17
N MET A 279 1.77 -8.29 -6.69
CA MET A 279 3.13 -8.53 -6.21
C MET A 279 3.13 -8.56 -4.69
N THR A 280 3.85 -9.51 -4.10
CA THR A 280 4.14 -9.48 -2.67
C THR A 280 5.64 -9.51 -2.44
N SER A 281 6.13 -8.78 -1.45
CA SER A 281 7.49 -8.97 -0.94
C SER A 281 7.47 -9.84 0.30
N GLY A 282 8.39 -10.79 0.38
CA GLY A 282 8.47 -11.75 1.47
C GLY A 282 9.88 -12.00 1.94
N GLY A 283 10.00 -12.37 3.22
CA GLY A 283 11.24 -12.90 3.79
C GLY A 283 12.19 -11.83 4.31
N SER A 284 13.23 -12.32 4.98
CA SER A 284 14.44 -11.57 5.31
C SER A 284 15.40 -11.44 4.11
N ASN A 285 15.09 -12.09 2.97
CA ASN A 285 16.00 -12.29 1.85
C ASN A 285 15.61 -11.53 0.58
N GLY A 286 14.82 -10.44 0.69
CA GLY A 286 14.54 -9.57 -0.46
C GLY A 286 13.81 -10.23 -1.63
N SER A 287 12.93 -11.20 -1.34
CA SER A 287 12.19 -11.93 -2.38
C SER A 287 10.91 -11.22 -2.79
N LEU A 288 10.59 -11.31 -4.08
CA LEU A 288 9.32 -10.93 -4.67
C LEU A 288 8.60 -12.16 -5.21
N GLN A 289 7.27 -12.16 -5.10
CA GLN A 289 6.40 -13.21 -5.61
C GLN A 289 5.23 -12.57 -6.36
N LEU A 290 5.06 -12.96 -7.62
CA LEU A 290 4.00 -12.53 -8.51
C LEU A 290 2.87 -13.56 -8.47
N TRP A 291 1.66 -13.10 -8.25
CA TRP A 291 0.47 -13.92 -8.03
C TRP A 291 -0.65 -13.52 -8.98
N LYS A 292 -1.54 -14.48 -9.28
CA LYS A 292 -2.85 -14.22 -9.88
C LYS A 292 -3.94 -14.81 -8.99
N TYR A 293 -4.93 -13.99 -8.66
CA TYR A 293 -6.16 -14.46 -8.04
C TYR A 293 -7.10 -15.02 -9.10
N VAL A 294 -7.54 -16.26 -8.93
CA VAL A 294 -8.50 -16.93 -9.80
C VAL A 294 -9.81 -17.09 -9.05
N TYR A 295 -10.87 -16.48 -9.58
CA TYR A 295 -12.20 -16.58 -8.99
C TYR A 295 -12.73 -18.02 -9.04
N PRO A 296 -13.55 -18.44 -8.06
CA PRO A 296 -14.18 -19.76 -8.08
C PRO A 296 -15.10 -19.89 -9.29
N ALA A 297 -15.00 -21.03 -9.99
CA ALA A 297 -15.76 -21.29 -11.23
C ALA A 297 -17.28 -21.30 -11.02
N GLU A 298 -17.74 -21.72 -9.84
CA GLU A 298 -19.16 -21.79 -9.47
C GLU A 298 -19.74 -20.45 -9.01
N GLY A 299 -18.93 -19.39 -8.98
CA GLY A 299 -19.31 -18.06 -8.53
C GLY A 299 -18.86 -17.74 -7.11
N ARG A 300 -18.91 -16.45 -6.76
CA ARG A 300 -18.34 -15.88 -5.53
C ARG A 300 -19.33 -15.85 -4.35
N THR A 301 -20.54 -16.36 -4.57
CA THR A 301 -21.61 -16.39 -3.56
C THR A 301 -22.26 -17.76 -3.59
N ARG A 302 -22.41 -18.35 -2.41
CA ARG A 302 -23.18 -19.58 -2.21
C ARG A 302 -24.36 -19.30 -1.30
N LYS A 303 -25.52 -19.83 -1.65
CA LYS A 303 -26.72 -19.77 -0.81
C LYS A 303 -26.82 -21.06 0.01
N ASP A 304 -26.99 -20.93 1.32
CA ASP A 304 -27.30 -22.06 2.19
C ASP A 304 -28.74 -22.52 1.93
N GLU A 305 -28.93 -23.79 1.61
CA GLU A 305 -30.23 -24.34 1.21
C GLU A 305 -31.24 -24.36 2.36
N SER A 306 -30.78 -24.43 3.60
CA SER A 306 -31.64 -24.55 4.79
C SER A 306 -32.12 -23.19 5.29
N THR A 307 -31.27 -22.16 5.22
CA THR A 307 -31.54 -20.82 5.76
C THR A 307 -31.84 -19.79 4.67
N GLY A 308 -31.50 -20.08 3.42
CA GLY A 308 -31.59 -19.15 2.31
C GLY A 308 -30.60 -17.98 2.39
N LYS A 309 -29.65 -18.00 3.34
CA LYS A 309 -28.66 -16.93 3.53
C LYS A 309 -27.48 -17.12 2.58
N GLU A 310 -26.91 -16.01 2.15
CA GLU A 310 -25.77 -15.99 1.22
C GLU A 310 -24.44 -15.85 1.98
N PHE A 311 -23.41 -16.54 1.48
CA PHE A 311 -22.05 -16.51 2.00
C PHE A 311 -21.05 -16.30 0.86
N GLY A 312 -19.98 -15.58 1.12
CA GLY A 312 -18.90 -15.40 0.15
C GLY A 312 -18.11 -16.68 -0.08
N VAL A 313 -17.65 -16.90 -1.31
CA VAL A 313 -16.78 -18.01 -1.70
C VAL A 313 -15.49 -17.43 -2.24
N THR A 314 -14.36 -17.83 -1.65
CA THR A 314 -13.05 -17.38 -2.09
C THR A 314 -12.58 -18.17 -3.30
N GLY A 315 -11.74 -17.54 -4.10
CA GLY A 315 -10.94 -18.16 -5.13
C GLY A 315 -9.61 -18.68 -4.58
N GLU A 316 -8.64 -18.80 -5.47
CA GLU A 316 -7.29 -19.26 -5.16
C GLU A 316 -6.23 -18.25 -5.63
N LEU A 317 -5.06 -18.30 -4.99
CA LEU A 317 -3.87 -17.57 -5.45
C LEU A 317 -2.92 -18.52 -6.16
N VAL A 318 -2.73 -18.28 -7.45
CA VAL A 318 -1.78 -19.02 -8.29
C VAL A 318 -0.45 -18.26 -8.32
N LEU A 319 0.63 -18.91 -7.87
CA LEU A 319 1.98 -18.36 -7.96
C LEU A 319 2.45 -18.41 -9.41
N LEU A 320 2.74 -17.24 -9.99
CA LEU A 320 3.18 -17.11 -11.38
C LEU A 320 4.70 -17.09 -11.49
N GLN A 321 5.37 -16.36 -10.60
CA GLN A 321 6.82 -16.24 -10.58
C GLN A 321 7.34 -15.86 -9.19
N LYS A 322 8.56 -16.29 -8.86
CA LYS A 322 9.31 -15.90 -7.66
C LYS A 322 10.74 -15.50 -8.05
N ALA A 323 11.24 -14.41 -7.48
CA ALA A 323 12.61 -13.98 -7.66
C ALA A 323 13.18 -13.40 -6.36
N VAL A 324 14.47 -13.62 -6.12
CA VAL A 324 15.22 -12.88 -5.09
C VAL A 324 15.86 -11.69 -5.79
N VAL A 325 15.46 -10.48 -5.41
CA VAL A 325 15.89 -9.25 -6.08
C VAL A 325 16.81 -8.40 -5.21
N ALA A 326 16.84 -8.63 -3.90
CA ALA A 326 17.64 -7.86 -2.95
C ALA A 326 18.31 -8.79 -1.91
N SER A 327 19.33 -8.29 -1.23
CA SER A 327 20.00 -9.02 -0.15
C SER A 327 19.33 -8.85 1.22
N GLN A 328 18.44 -7.87 1.33
CA GLN A 328 17.69 -7.49 2.53
C GLN A 328 16.20 -7.30 2.17
N PRO A 329 15.29 -7.21 3.15
CA PRO A 329 13.87 -6.99 2.91
C PRO A 329 13.56 -5.87 1.92
N VAL A 330 12.65 -6.16 0.98
CA VAL A 330 12.03 -5.14 0.11
C VAL A 330 10.86 -4.53 0.87
N THR A 331 11.01 -3.27 1.27
CA THR A 331 10.05 -2.53 2.10
C THR A 331 9.15 -1.59 1.30
N GLY A 332 9.59 -1.17 0.11
CA GLY A 332 8.81 -0.36 -0.82
C GLY A 332 8.73 -1.04 -2.19
N PHE A 333 7.57 -0.97 -2.82
CA PHE A 333 7.35 -1.47 -4.17
C PHE A 333 6.20 -0.69 -4.81
N ASP A 334 6.43 -0.18 -6.01
CA ASP A 334 5.43 0.54 -6.76
C ASP A 334 5.44 0.14 -8.24
N TRP A 335 4.26 -0.22 -8.75
CA TRP A 335 4.08 -0.47 -10.18
C TRP A 335 4.08 0.85 -10.92
N HIS A 336 4.74 0.93 -12.07
CA HIS A 336 4.63 2.11 -12.91
C HIS A 336 3.18 2.24 -13.40
N PRO A 337 2.51 3.39 -13.18
CA PRO A 337 1.08 3.52 -13.49
C PRO A 337 0.77 3.40 -14.99
N ASP A 338 1.67 3.91 -15.84
CA ASP A 338 1.44 3.97 -17.30
C ASP A 338 2.21 2.93 -18.13
N LYS A 339 3.16 2.19 -17.54
CA LYS A 339 4.05 1.26 -18.26
C LYS A 339 3.91 -0.15 -17.70
N MET A 340 3.11 -0.97 -18.38
CA MET A 340 2.85 -2.35 -17.99
C MET A 340 4.15 -3.14 -17.78
N GLY A 341 4.27 -3.76 -16.61
CA GLY A 341 5.40 -4.60 -16.24
C GLY A 341 6.59 -3.84 -15.68
N LEU A 342 6.64 -2.51 -15.76
CA LEU A 342 7.68 -1.73 -15.11
C LEU A 342 7.28 -1.51 -13.64
N ALA A 343 8.23 -1.69 -12.73
CA ALA A 343 8.08 -1.41 -11.31
C ALA A 343 9.39 -0.87 -10.71
N VAL A 344 9.28 -0.25 -9.55
CA VAL A 344 10.44 0.10 -8.70
C VAL A 344 10.29 -0.61 -7.35
N ALA A 345 11.39 -1.06 -6.79
CA ALA A 345 11.46 -1.64 -5.46
C ALA A 345 12.58 -0.96 -4.65
N SER A 346 12.33 -0.71 -3.37
CA SER A 346 13.35 -0.27 -2.40
C SER A 346 13.54 -1.31 -1.32
N SER A 347 14.78 -1.47 -0.87
CA SER A 347 15.13 -2.47 0.14
C SER A 347 16.16 -1.96 1.14
N LEU A 348 16.20 -2.62 2.30
CA LEU A 348 17.05 -2.22 3.43
C LEU A 348 18.56 -2.45 3.19
N ASP A 349 18.95 -2.99 2.03
CA ASP A 349 20.33 -2.99 1.55
C ASP A 349 20.72 -1.67 0.86
N GLN A 350 19.92 -0.62 1.08
CA GLN A 350 20.15 0.75 0.61
C GLN A 350 20.22 0.85 -0.93
N ALA A 351 19.29 0.17 -1.62
CA ALA A 351 19.23 0.20 -3.07
C ALA A 351 17.79 0.34 -3.59
N LEU A 352 17.65 1.05 -4.72
CA LEU A 352 16.49 1.02 -5.59
C LEU A 352 16.72 0.07 -6.74
N ARG A 353 15.67 -0.64 -7.14
CA ARG A 353 15.72 -1.59 -8.25
C ARG A 353 14.56 -1.35 -9.21
N LEU A 354 14.87 -1.13 -10.47
CA LEU A 354 13.86 -1.12 -11.53
C LEU A 354 13.67 -2.54 -12.00
N ILE A 355 12.43 -3.00 -11.94
CA ILE A 355 12.06 -4.38 -12.22
C ILE A 355 11.16 -4.39 -13.44
N LEU A 356 11.49 -5.29 -14.37
CA LEU A 356 10.65 -5.60 -15.53
C LEU A 356 9.97 -6.95 -15.30
N VAL A 357 8.64 -6.94 -15.35
CA VAL A 357 7.78 -8.11 -15.26
C VAL A 357 7.20 -8.39 -16.63
N THR A 358 7.67 -9.46 -17.25
CA THR A 358 7.30 -9.81 -18.63
C THR A 358 6.00 -10.61 -18.69
N LYS A 359 5.39 -10.65 -19.89
CA LYS A 359 4.23 -11.51 -20.20
C LYS A 359 2.96 -11.27 -19.39
N LEU A 360 2.81 -10.09 -18.77
CA LEU A 360 1.60 -9.74 -18.03
C LEU A 360 0.31 -9.78 -18.88
N LYS A 361 0.39 -9.56 -20.20
CA LYS A 361 -0.78 -9.61 -21.10
C LYS A 361 -1.29 -11.02 -21.40
N SER A 362 -0.46 -12.05 -21.21
CA SER A 362 -0.75 -13.43 -21.59
C SER A 362 -1.05 -14.32 -20.37
N ILE A 363 -1.22 -13.72 -19.20
CA ILE A 363 -1.42 -14.39 -17.91
C ILE A 363 -2.89 -14.65 -17.64
#